data_AF-K5VYV8-F1
#
_entry.id   AF-K5VYV8-F1
#
_cell.length_a   1.000
_cell.length_b   1.000
_cell.length_c   1.000
_cell.angle_alpha   90.00
_cell.angle_beta   90.00
_cell.angle_gamma   90.00
#
_symmetry.space_group_name_H-M   'P 1'
#
loop_
_entity.id
_entity.type
_entity.pdbx_description
1 polymer ?
#
loop_
_entity_poly.entity_id
_entity_poly.type
_entity_poly.pdbx_seq_one_letter_code
_entity_poly.pdbx_strand_id
1 'polypeptide(L)'
;MSPFVSHLTLRTISKYNPVVDPIFGRTCIPKALFTARTIGIHVYHRVSLVLADTTVLVLTWMKTFRHWREARRIIRASLATCLLRDGTIYFM
;
A
#
# COMPACT_ATOMS: atom_id res chain seq x y z
N MET A 1 13.30 8.88 50.88
CA MET A 1 13.38 7.84 49.82
C MET A 1 14.84 7.41 49.67
N SER A 2 15.11 6.11 49.73
CA SER A 2 16.49 5.58 49.67
C SER A 2 17.10 5.79 48.27
N PRO A 3 18.39 6.20 48.16
CA PRO A 3 19.08 6.38 46.89
C PRO A 3 19.15 5.09 46.06
N PHE A 4 19.10 3.92 46.69
CA PHE A 4 19.10 2.66 45.96
C PHE A 4 17.86 2.51 45.07
N VAL A 5 16.68 2.89 45.58
CA VAL A 5 15.40 2.76 44.88
C VAL A 5 15.33 3.70 43.68
N SER A 6 15.84 4.92 43.81
CA SER A 6 15.85 5.90 42.72
C SER A 6 16.79 5.50 41.58
N HIS A 7 17.95 4.91 41.89
CA HIS A 7 18.86 4.41 40.85
C HIS A 7 18.27 3.23 40.08
N LEU A 8 17.55 2.35 40.78
CA LEU A 8 16.92 1.19 40.15
C LEU A 8 15.77 1.61 39.23
N THR A 9 14.92 2.55 39.64
CA THR A 9 13.84 3.06 38.80
C THR A 9 14.36 3.79 37.56
N LEU A 10 15.40 4.63 37.69
CA LEU A 10 16.06 5.28 36.56
C LEU A 10 16.58 4.27 35.54
N ARG A 11 17.22 3.19 36.01
CA ARG A 11 17.76 2.14 35.14
C ARG A 11 16.66 1.37 34.43
N THR A 12 15.54 1.12 35.11
CA THR A 12 14.39 0.45 34.51
C THR A 12 13.71 1.32 33.45
N ILE A 13 13.49 2.61 33.72
CA ILE A 13 12.90 3.58 32.76
C ILE A 13 13.83 3.81 31.56
N SER A 14 15.13 3.62 31.72
CA SER A 14 16.08 3.67 30.59
C SER A 14 15.84 2.54 29.57
N LYS A 15 15.53 1.32 30.02
CA LYS A 15 15.40 0.13 29.14
C LYS A 15 13.97 -0.26 28.78
N TYR A 16 13.01 0.05 29.65
CA TYR A 16 11.62 -0.35 29.54
C TYR A 16 10.72 0.88 29.49
N ASN A 17 9.57 0.75 28.82
CA ASN A 17 8.50 1.74 28.90
C ASN A 17 7.37 1.19 29.77
N PRO A 18 6.83 1.99 30.70
CA PRO A 18 5.61 1.64 31.40
C PRO A 18 4.44 1.70 30.41
N VAL A 19 3.71 0.60 30.27
CA VAL A 19 2.48 0.52 29.47
C VAL A 19 1.34 0.07 30.37
N VAL A 20 0.15 0.61 30.12
CA VAL A 20 -1.06 0.23 30.84
C VAL A 20 -1.74 -0.88 30.05
N ASP A 21 -1.64 -2.11 30.53
CA ASP A 21 -2.40 -3.23 30.00
C ASP A 21 -3.78 -3.28 30.66
N PRO A 22 -4.86 -3.50 29.88
CA PRO A 22 -6.23 -3.53 30.41
C PRO A 22 -6.50 -4.68 31.39
N ILE A 23 -5.70 -5.75 31.33
CA ILE A 23 -5.87 -6.96 32.15
C ILE A 23 -4.93 -6.94 33.38
N PHE A 24 -3.68 -6.52 33.19
CA PHE A 24 -2.62 -6.64 34.20
C PHE A 24 -2.24 -5.31 34.86
N GLY A 25 -2.82 -4.19 34.44
CA GLY A 25 -2.49 -2.87 34.96
C GLY A 25 -1.16 -2.35 34.39
N ARG A 26 -0.36 -1.63 35.20
CA ARG A 26 0.94 -1.12 34.72
C ARG A 26 1.94 -2.25 34.59
N THR A 27 2.33 -2.54 33.36
CA THR A 27 3.40 -3.48 33.02
C THR A 27 4.60 -2.73 32.43
N CYS A 28 5.76 -3.37 32.41
CA CYS A 28 6.97 -2.84 31.81
C CYS A 28 7.33 -3.69 30.59
N ILE A 29 7.34 -3.09 29.40
CA ILE A 29 7.76 -3.77 28.17
C ILE A 29 9.08 -3.20 27.64
N PRO A 30 9.95 -4.03 27.04
CA PRO A 30 11.20 -3.55 26.45
C PRO A 30 10.92 -2.51 25.36
N LYS A 31 11.69 -1.41 25.36
CA LYS A 31 11.53 -0.33 24.36
C LYS A 31 11.64 -0.84 22.92
N ALA A 32 12.56 -1.77 22.66
CA ALA A 32 12.78 -2.34 21.33
C ALA A 32 11.53 -3.05 20.76
N LEU A 33 10.80 -3.80 21.60
CA LEU A 33 9.59 -4.51 21.20
C LEU A 33 8.46 -3.52 20.85
N PHE A 34 8.31 -2.47 21.67
CA PHE A 34 7.31 -1.43 21.43
C PHE A 34 7.57 -0.70 20.11
N THR A 35 8.82 -0.28 19.87
CA THR A 35 9.20 0.39 18.62
C THR A 35 8.96 -0.50 17.40
N ALA A 36 9.37 -1.78 17.44
CA ALA A 36 9.14 -2.70 16.34
C ALA A 36 7.65 -2.90 16.04
N ARG A 37 6.81 -3.04 17.08
CA ARG A 37 5.36 -3.21 16.92
C ARG A 37 4.69 -1.96 16.35
N THR A 38 5.05 -0.77 16.84
CA THR A 38 4.49 0.50 16.34
C THR A 38 4.87 0.75 14.89
N ILE A 39 6.13 0.49 14.51
CA ILE A 39 6.59 0.60 13.12
C ILE A 39 5.82 -0.37 12.22
N GLY A 40 5.69 -1.63 12.63
CA GLY A 40 4.94 -2.63 11.87
C GLY A 40 3.51 -2.18 11.59
N ILE A 41 2.76 -1.79 12.64
CA ILE A 41 1.36 -1.34 12.50
C ILE A 41 1.24 -0.14 11.56
N HIS A 42 2.16 0.83 11.68
CA HIS A 42 2.14 2.03 10.83
C HIS A 42 2.39 1.69 9.36
N VAL A 43 3.35 0.79 9.09
CA VAL A 43 3.65 0.34 7.72
C VAL A 43 2.47 -0.41 7.13
N TYR A 44 1.84 -1.35 7.86
CA TYR A 44 0.69 -2.10 7.37
C TYR A 44 -0.48 -1.19 6.98
N HIS A 45 -0.80 -0.19 7.81
CA HIS A 45 -1.89 0.73 7.53
C HIS A 45 -1.63 1.58 6.28
N ARG A 46 -0.39 2.04 6.09
CA ARG A 46 -0.01 2.84 4.92
C ARG A 46 0.00 2.00 3.64
N VAL A 47 0.55 0.79 3.69
CA VAL A 47 0.61 -0.13 2.56
C VAL A 47 -0.78 -0.58 2.13
N SER A 48 -1.68 -0.86 3.08
CA SER A 48 -3.06 -1.27 2.78
C SER A 48 -3.83 -0.20 2.02
N LEU A 49 -3.65 1.07 2.36
CA LEU A 49 -4.33 2.17 1.67
C LEU A 49 -3.85 2.27 0.21
N VAL A 50 -2.52 2.25 0.01
CA VAL A 50 -1.91 2.34 -1.33
C VAL A 50 -2.28 1.13 -2.19
N LEU A 51 -2.33 -0.08 -1.62
CA LEU A 51 -2.72 -1.28 -2.35
C LEU A 51 -4.17 -1.23 -2.86
N ALA A 52 -5.08 -0.66 -2.06
CA ALA A 52 -6.47 -0.52 -2.47
C ALA A 52 -6.60 0.40 -3.68
N ASP A 53 -5.98 1.58 -3.64
CA ASP A 53 -6.03 2.55 -4.73
C ASP A 53 -5.35 2.02 -6.02
N THR A 54 -4.19 1.39 -5.88
CA THR A 54 -3.47 0.80 -7.02
C THR A 54 -4.22 -0.38 -7.62
N THR A 55 -4.90 -1.20 -6.83
CA THR A 55 -5.73 -2.31 -7.36
C THR A 55 -6.88 -1.77 -8.21
N VAL A 56 -7.57 -0.73 -7.74
CA VAL A 56 -8.64 -0.08 -8.51
C VAL A 56 -8.10 0.51 -9.82
N LEU A 57 -6.95 1.19 -9.78
CA LEU A 57 -6.27 1.69 -10.98
C LEU A 57 -5.93 0.56 -11.97
N VAL A 58 -5.35 -0.54 -11.50
CA VAL A 58 -4.98 -1.69 -12.34
C VAL A 58 -6.22 -2.33 -12.97
N LEU A 59 -7.27 -2.58 -12.18
CA LEU A 59 -8.52 -3.16 -12.69
C LEU A 59 -9.19 -2.24 -13.71
N THR A 60 -9.21 -0.93 -13.44
CA THR A 60 -9.73 0.08 -14.36
C THR A 60 -8.92 0.08 -15.66
N TRP A 61 -7.60 0.07 -15.55
CA TRP A 61 -6.70 0.03 -16.70
C TRP A 61 -6.89 -1.24 -17.53
N MET A 62 -7.01 -2.41 -16.90
CA MET A 62 -7.30 -3.66 -17.59
C MET A 62 -8.62 -3.59 -18.36
N LYS A 63 -9.68 -3.06 -17.73
CA LYS A 63 -11.00 -2.91 -18.37
C LYS A 63 -10.94 -1.94 -19.55
N THR A 64 -10.32 -0.77 -19.36
CA THR A 64 -10.15 0.24 -20.41
C THR A 64 -9.28 -0.30 -21.54
N PHE A 65 -8.19 -1.00 -21.24
CA PHE A 65 -7.29 -1.55 -22.24
C PHE A 65 -7.96 -2.62 -23.10
N ARG A 66 -8.83 -3.45 -22.51
CA ARG A 66 -9.63 -4.42 -23.27
C ARG A 66 -10.56 -3.73 -24.25
N HIS A 67 -11.31 -2.72 -23.81
CA HIS A 67 -12.21 -1.98 -24.69
C HIS A 67 -11.45 -1.19 -25.76
N TRP A 68 -10.32 -0.59 -25.40
CA TRP A 68 -9.47 0.12 -26.34
C TRP A 68 -8.85 -0.81 -27.38
N ARG A 69 -8.44 -2.03 -27.01
CA ARG A 69 -7.94 -3.04 -27.95
C ARG A 69 -9.03 -3.43 -28.96
N GLU A 70 -10.24 -3.70 -28.50
CA GLU A 70 -11.36 -4.05 -29.39
C GLU A 70 -11.77 -2.87 -30.29
N ALA A 71 -11.87 -1.66 -29.73
CA ALA A 71 -12.15 -0.46 -30.50
C ALA A 71 -11.08 -0.21 -31.58
N ARG A 72 -9.80 -0.36 -31.26
CA ARG A 72 -8.73 -0.23 -32.27
C ARG A 72 -8.77 -1.31 -33.33
N ARG A 73 -9.19 -2.53 -33.00
CA ARG A 73 -9.37 -3.61 -33.98
C ARG A 73 -10.49 -3.26 -34.96
N ILE A 74 -11.61 -2.74 -34.46
CA ILE A 74 -12.76 -2.32 -35.28
C ILE A 74 -12.39 -1.10 -36.13
N ILE A 75 -11.73 -0.09 -35.56
CA ILE A 75 -11.30 1.11 -36.30
C ILE A 75 -10.30 0.77 -37.41
N ARG A 76 -9.33 -0.12 -37.15
CA ARG A 76 -8.40 -0.58 -38.20
C ARG A 76 -9.12 -1.34 -39.32
N ALA A 77 -10.07 -2.19 -38.98
CA ALA A 77 -10.88 -2.91 -39.97
C ALA A 77 -11.74 -1.94 -40.79
N SER A 78 -12.36 -0.93 -40.15
CA SER A 78 -13.15 0.11 -40.79
C SER A 78 -12.30 1.02 -41.69
N LEU A 79 -11.11 1.42 -41.26
CA LEU A 79 -10.18 2.19 -42.10
C LEU A 79 -9.72 1.39 -43.31
N ALA A 80 -9.37 0.11 -43.13
CA ALA A 80 -9.01 -0.77 -44.22
C ALA A 80 -10.18 -0.97 -45.21
N THR A 81 -11.41 -1.11 -44.71
CA THR A 81 -12.60 -1.26 -45.57
C THR A 81 -13.01 0.05 -46.23
N CYS A 82 -12.88 1.21 -45.57
CA CYS A 82 -13.07 2.52 -46.21
C CYS A 82 -12.02 2.74 -47.31
N LEU A 83 -10.73 2.48 -47.04
CA LEU A 83 -9.67 2.60 -48.03
C LEU A 83 -9.86 1.64 -49.22
N LEU A 84 -10.28 0.40 -48.98
CA LEU A 84 -10.60 -0.54 -50.08
C LEU A 84 -11.83 -0.11 -50.88
N ARG A 85 -12.84 0.49 -50.23
CA ARG A 85 -14.08 0.92 -50.88
C ARG A 85 -13.90 2.21 -51.67
N ASP A 86 -12.93 3.04 -51.31
CA ASP A 86 -12.62 4.32 -51.97
C ASP A 86 -11.62 4.18 -53.13
N GLY A 87 -11.30 2.94 -53.56
CA GLY A 87 -10.59 2.68 -54.82
C GLY A 87 -9.16 3.20 -54.91
N THR A 88 -8.59 3.69 -53.82
CA THR A 88 -7.24 4.24 -53.78
C THR A 88 -6.26 3.20 -53.26
N ILE A 89 -5.88 2.31 -54.17
CA ILE A 89 -4.72 1.43 -54.03
C ILE A 89 -3.48 2.35 -54.11
N TYR A 90 -3.11 3.02 -53.01
CA TYR A 90 -1.91 3.89 -52.97
C TYR A 90 -0.58 3.10 -53.05
N PHE A 91 -0.63 1.80 -53.35
CA PHE A 91 0.53 0.95 -53.58
C PHE A 91 0.30 0.02 -54.79
N MET A 92 0.09 0.60 -55.97
CA MET A 92 0.60 0.10 -57.26
C MET A 92 0.66 1.24 -58.27
#